data_AF-A0A059XR54-F1
#
_entry.id   AF-A0A059XR54-F1
#
_cell.length_a   1.000
_cell.length_b   1.000
_cell.length_c   1.000
_cell.angle_alpha   90.00
_cell.angle_beta   90.00
_cell.angle_gamma   90.00
#
_symmetry.space_group_name_H-M   'P 1'
#
loop_
_entity.id
_entity.type
_entity.pdbx_description
1 polymer ?
#
loop_
_entity_poly.entity_id
_entity_poly.type
_entity_poly.pdbx_seq_one_letter_code
_entity_poly.pdbx_strand_id
1 'polypeptide(L)'
;MYDEYIIDLHGCNVEQAISKIILGLANAENNSYDCALIITGKGTGAMKTVVEEYLHSEGLEFELIREGNYLIPIYYQEPFDY
;
A
#
# COMPACT_ATOMS: atom_id res chain seq x y z
N MET A 1 18.16 3.17 -7.41
CA MET A 1 17.53 3.14 -6.07
C MET A 1 16.12 3.59 -6.37
N TYR A 2 15.14 2.70 -6.23
CA TYR A 2 13.74 3.05 -6.48
C TYR A 2 13.25 3.93 -5.34
N ASP A 3 12.45 4.96 -5.65
CA ASP A 3 11.82 5.78 -4.62
C ASP A 3 10.56 5.07 -4.13
N GLU A 4 10.56 4.68 -2.85
CA GLU A 4 9.44 4.00 -2.19
C GLU A 4 8.68 4.94 -1.24
N TYR A 5 7.35 4.91 -1.32
CA TYR A 5 6.48 5.61 -0.38
C TYR A 5 6.08 4.67 0.76
N ILE A 6 6.42 5.01 2.00
CA ILE A 6 6.16 4.14 3.15
C ILE A 6 4.78 4.40 3.76
N ILE A 7 3.97 3.35 3.84
CA ILE A 7 2.66 3.34 4.48
C ILE A 7 2.71 2.47 5.74
N ASP A 8 3.01 3.10 6.88
CA ASP A 8 3.09 2.40 8.17
C ASP A 8 1.72 2.28 8.84
N LEU A 9 1.26 1.06 9.07
CA LEU A 9 -0.05 0.74 9.67
C LEU A 9 0.05 0.30 11.14
N HIS A 10 1.23 0.37 11.76
CA HIS A 10 1.39 -0.02 13.17
C HIS A 10 0.44 0.78 14.08
N GLY A 11 -0.31 0.07 14.91
CA GLY A 11 -1.23 0.66 15.87
C GLY A 11 -2.53 1.21 15.27
N CYS A 12 -2.73 1.11 13.95
CA CYS A 12 -4.01 1.43 13.34
C CYS A 12 -5.06 0.38 13.69
N ASN A 13 -6.31 0.82 13.83
CA ASN A 13 -7.45 -0.08 13.66
C ASN A 13 -7.71 -0.33 12.15
N VAL A 14 -8.69 -1.19 11.84
CA VAL A 14 -9.00 -1.58 10.46
C VAL A 14 -9.38 -0.38 9.59
N GLU A 15 -10.33 0.45 10.02
CA GLU A 15 -10.79 1.62 9.25
C GLU A 15 -9.67 2.62 8.98
N GLN A 16 -8.83 2.89 10.00
CA GLN A 16 -7.66 3.75 9.87
C GLN A 16 -6.64 3.17 8.90
N ALA A 17 -6.41 1.86 8.95
CA ALA A 17 -5.46 1.19 8.08
C ALA A 17 -5.88 1.33 6.62
N ILE A 18 -7.13 0.99 6.30
CA ILE A 18 -7.68 1.14 4.93
C ILE A 18 -7.58 2.60 4.46
N SER A 19 -8.00 3.55 5.29
CA SER A 19 -7.93 4.98 4.95
C SER A 19 -6.49 5.42 4.65
N LYS A 20 -5.52 4.91 5.43
CA LYS A 20 -4.10 5.25 5.27
C LYS A 20 -3.49 4.60 4.04
N ILE A 21 -3.92 3.41 3.66
CA ILE A 21 -3.53 2.76 2.40
C ILE A 21 -4.03 3.60 1.22
N ILE A 22 -5.32 3.95 1.18
CA ILE A 22 -5.92 4.75 0.10
C ILE A 22 -5.18 6.07 -0.08
N LEU A 23 -5.02 6.83 1.01
CA LEU A 23 -4.33 8.12 0.96
C LEU A 23 -2.83 7.97 0.63
N GLY A 24 -2.20 6.90 1.14
CA GLY A 24 -0.79 6.63 0.88
C GLY A 24 -0.51 6.31 -0.58
N LEU A 25 -1.34 5.47 -1.20
CA LEU A 25 -1.23 5.15 -2.63
C LEU A 25 -1.46 6.39 -3.50
N ALA A 26 -2.51 7.17 -3.23
CA ALA A 26 -2.76 8.41 -3.96
C ALA A 26 -1.61 9.42 -3.79
N ASN A 27 -0.99 9.49 -2.61
CA ASN A 27 0.19 10.34 -2.40
C ASN A 27 1.41 9.81 -3.16
N ALA A 28 1.63 8.49 -3.19
CA ALA A 28 2.71 7.88 -3.94
C ALA A 28 2.60 8.20 -5.45
N GLU A 29 1.40 8.04 -6.01
CA GLU A 29 1.07 8.40 -7.39
C GLU A 29 1.33 9.89 -7.66
N ASN A 30 0.76 10.79 -6.85
CA ASN A 30 0.87 12.24 -7.06
C ASN A 30 2.30 12.78 -6.93
N ASN A 31 3.17 12.11 -6.18
CA ASN A 31 4.55 12.55 -5.93
C ASN A 31 5.59 11.79 -6.75
N SER A 32 5.14 11.00 -7.72
CA SER A 32 6.01 10.26 -8.61
C SER A 32 6.93 9.23 -7.93
N TYR A 33 6.40 8.47 -6.97
CA TYR A 33 7.09 7.30 -6.40
C TYR A 33 6.97 6.07 -7.31
N ASP A 34 8.00 5.24 -7.35
CA ASP A 34 8.01 4.01 -8.16
C ASP A 34 7.13 2.91 -7.55
N CYS A 35 7.06 2.89 -6.21
CA CYS A 35 6.35 1.87 -5.46
C CYS A 35 5.88 2.40 -4.09
N ALA A 36 4.93 1.70 -3.48
CA ALA A 36 4.50 1.92 -2.11
C ALA A 36 4.80 0.68 -1.26
N LEU A 37 5.41 0.88 -0.09
CA LEU A 37 5.69 -0.16 0.88
C LEU A 37 4.71 -0.07 2.06
N ILE A 38 3.78 -1.01 2.14
CA ILE A 38 2.86 -1.16 3.27
C ILE A 38 3.52 -1.98 4.36
N ILE A 39 3.50 -1.48 5.59
CA ILE A 39 4.05 -2.14 6.78
C ILE A 39 2.93 -2.38 7.80
N THR A 40 2.52 -3.64 7.99
CA THR A 40 1.42 -4.02 8.90
C THR A 40 1.87 -4.24 10.34
N GLY A 41 3.18 -4.41 10.53
CA GLY A 41 3.80 -4.69 11.81
C GLY A 41 3.74 -6.13 12.29
N LYS A 42 4.39 -6.37 13.44
CA LYS A 42 4.61 -7.72 14.03
C LYS A 42 3.47 -8.18 14.95
N GLY A 43 2.24 -7.74 14.68
CA GLY A 43 1.07 -8.05 15.51
C GLY A 43 0.61 -9.50 15.39
N THR A 44 -0.65 -9.76 15.73
CA THR A 44 -1.28 -11.10 15.69
C THR A 44 -1.56 -11.62 14.28
N GLY A 45 -1.16 -10.90 13.22
CA GLY A 45 -1.48 -11.24 11.83
C GLY A 45 -2.83 -10.70 11.33
N ALA A 46 -3.71 -10.22 12.21
CA ALA A 46 -5.03 -9.70 11.81
C ALA A 46 -4.93 -8.53 10.81
N MET A 47 -4.00 -7.59 11.03
CA MET A 47 -3.78 -6.47 10.11
C MET A 47 -3.26 -6.93 8.75
N LYS A 48 -2.47 -8.01 8.74
CA LYS A 48 -2.00 -8.63 7.50
C LYS A 48 -3.18 -9.17 6.69
N THR A 49 -4.10 -9.91 7.32
CA THR A 49 -5.29 -10.44 6.65
C THR A 49 -6.14 -9.33 6.05
N VAL A 50 -6.40 -8.26 6.83
CA VAL A 50 -7.16 -7.10 6.36
C VAL A 50 -6.50 -6.43 5.14
N VAL A 51 -5.18 -6.27 5.15
CA VAL A 51 -4.44 -5.67 4.04
C VAL A 51 -4.48 -6.57 2.81
N GLU A 52 -4.23 -7.87 2.95
CA GLU A 52 -4.29 -8.83 1.83
C GLU A 52 -5.71 -8.88 1.23
N GLU A 53 -6.75 -8.95 2.06
CA GLU A 53 -8.15 -8.92 1.60
C GLU A 53 -8.47 -7.64 0.82
N TYR A 54 -8.05 -6.49 1.32
CA TYR A 54 -8.25 -5.20 0.65
C TYR A 54 -7.49 -5.13 -0.69
N LEU A 55 -6.20 -5.49 -0.71
CA LEU A 55 -5.41 -5.44 -1.94
C LEU A 55 -6.00 -6.39 -3.01
N HIS A 56 -6.46 -7.57 -2.60
CA HIS A 56 -7.14 -8.49 -3.50
C HIS A 56 -8.50 -7.98 -3.96
N SER A 57 -9.29 -7.34 -3.09
CA SER A 57 -10.62 -6.82 -3.48
C SER A 57 -10.53 -5.67 -4.48
N GLU A 58 -9.50 -4.83 -4.35
CA GLU A 58 -9.23 -3.73 -5.28
C GLU A 58 -8.48 -4.19 -6.54
N GLY A 59 -8.08 -5.47 -6.62
CA GLY A 59 -7.34 -6.01 -7.76
C GLY A 59 -5.93 -5.43 -7.89
N LEU A 60 -5.34 -4.99 -6.79
CA LEU A 60 -4.00 -4.40 -6.76
C LEU A 60 -2.94 -5.50 -6.82
N GLU A 61 -1.97 -5.33 -7.73
CA GLU A 61 -0.79 -6.19 -7.75
C GLU A 61 0.15 -5.83 -6.60
N PHE A 62 0.71 -6.83 -5.93
CA PHE A 62 1.67 -6.62 -4.84
C PHE A 62 2.66 -7.78 -4.71
N GLU A 63 3.85 -7.48 -4.19
CA GLU A 63 4.86 -8.46 -3.81
C GLU A 63 5.03 -8.47 -2.28
N LEU A 64 4.98 -9.64 -1.66
CA LEU A 64 5.32 -9.81 -0.25
C LEU A 64 6.85 -9.91 -0.10
N ILE A 65 7.51 -8.80 0.23
CA ILE A 65 8.97 -8.75 0.39
C ILE A 65 9.43 -9.53 1.63
N ARG A 66 8.65 -9.43 2.71
CA ARG A 66 8.82 -10.17 3.96
C ARG A 66 7.51 -10.11 4.73
N GLU A 67 7.40 -10.92 5.79
CA GLU A 67 6.20 -10.95 6.62
C GLU A 67 5.75 -9.54 7.07
N GLY A 68 4.51 -9.18 6.72
CA GLY A 68 3.91 -7.88 7.05
C GLY A 68 4.44 -6.68 6.26
N ASN A 69 5.18 -6.91 5.16
CA ASN A 69 5.72 -5.87 4.29
C ASN A 69 5.33 -6.15 2.84
N TYR A 70 4.45 -5.34 2.28
CA TYR A 70 3.88 -5.51 0.94
C TYR A 70 4.33 -4.36 0.05
N LEU A 71 4.96 -4.69 -1.08
CA LEU A 71 5.40 -3.72 -2.06
C LEU A 71 4.39 -3.67 -3.20
N ILE A 72 3.90 -2.48 -3.50
CA ILE A 72 2.90 -2.23 -4.54
C ILE A 72 3.55 -1.37 -5.62
N PRO A 73 3.68 -1.84 -6.87
CA PRO A 73 4.15 -1.00 -7.97
C PRO A 73 3.13 0.11 -8.23
N ILE A 74 3.62 1.33 -8.44
CA ILE A 74 2.78 2.49 -8.78
C ILE A 74 2.84 2.69 -10.30
N TYR A 75 1.67 2.66 -10.94
CA TYR A 75 1.55 2.90 -12.37
C TYR A 75 0.97 4.28 -12.61
N TYR A 76 1.72 5.15 -13.27
CA TYR A 76 1.18 6.41 -13.77
C TYR A 76 0.17 6.10 -14.87
N GLN A 77 -1.08 6.45 -14.64
CA GLN A 77 -1.97 6.69 -15.76
C GLN A 77 -1.55 8.04 -16.34
N GLU A 78 -0.95 8.02 -17.54
CA GLU A 78 -0.79 9.27 -18.29
C GLU A 78 -2.18 9.90 -18.40
N PRO A 79 -2.35 11.18 -18.03
CA PRO A 79 -3.62 11.85 -18.25
C PRO A 79 -3.91 11.77 -19.75
N PHE A 80 -5.06 11.22 -20.11
CA PHE A 80 -5.52 11.20 -21.49
C PHE A 80 -5.67 12.65 -21.96
N ASP A 81 -4.71 13.15 -22.72
CA ASP A 81 -4.82 14.41 -23.44
C ASP A 81 -5.91 14.23 -24.53
N TYR A 82 -7.08 14.83 -24.31
CA TYR A 82 -8.19 14.95 -25.28
C TYR A 82 -8.15 16.29 -26.01
#